data_AF-A0A7C9A4Z8-F1
#
_entry.id   AF-A0A7C9A4Z8-F1
#
_cell.length_a   1.000
_cell.length_b   1.000
_cell.length_c   1.000
_cell.angle_alpha   90.00
_cell.angle_beta   90.00
_cell.angle_gamma   90.00
#
_symmetry.space_group_name_H-M   'P 1'
#
loop_
_entity.id
_entity.type
_entity.pdbx_description
1 polymer ?
#
loop_
_entity_poly.entity_id
_entity_poly.type
_entity_poly.pdbx_seq_one_letter_code
_entity_poly.pdbx_strand_id
1 'polypeptide(L)'
;NMTFPERVYKCIDESDAVCCKSCKEMEGPFGDYFEKHYRKPVLWAGPILPELPTSGGLDEKLDGWLKKFEEGSVVYCALGSESVLSKEQFQELVLGLELAGFPFIAVLKSPTDCETIESALPEGFLERVKERGIVQNTWVQQHLI
;
A
#
# COMPACT_ATOMS: atom_id res chain seq x y z
N ASN A 1 -33.81 -12.24 1.43
CA ASN A 1 -32.34 -12.07 1.57
C ASN A 1 -31.96 -10.66 1.16
N MET A 2 -31.34 -9.89 2.05
CA MET A 2 -30.75 -8.59 1.69
C MET A 2 -29.40 -8.80 0.99
N THR A 3 -29.08 -7.97 0.02
CA THR A 3 -27.79 -7.84 -0.67
C THR A 3 -26.75 -7.12 0.22
N PHE A 4 -25.48 -7.14 -0.18
CA PHE A 4 -24.43 -6.42 0.56
C PHE A 4 -24.66 -4.89 0.59
N PRO A 5 -24.98 -4.21 -0.52
CA PRO A 5 -25.27 -2.77 -0.49
C PRO A 5 -26.45 -2.41 0.40
N GLU A 6 -27.53 -3.20 0.36
CA GLU A 6 -28.70 -2.99 1.23
C GLU A 6 -28.34 -3.12 2.71
N ARG A 7 -27.43 -4.03 3.07
CA ARG A 7 -26.94 -4.14 4.45
C ARG A 7 -26.15 -2.89 4.85
N VAL A 8 -25.25 -2.41 4.00
CA VAL A 8 -24.44 -1.21 4.30
C VAL A 8 -25.33 0.02 4.48
N TYR A 9 -26.27 0.27 3.56
CA TYR A 9 -27.19 1.40 3.68
C TYR A 9 -28.05 1.32 4.92
N LYS A 10 -28.60 0.13 5.22
CA LYS A 10 -29.39 -0.07 6.43
C LYS A 10 -28.56 0.17 7.70
N CYS A 11 -27.32 -0.30 7.76
CA CYS A 11 -26.43 -0.05 8.89
C CYS A 11 -26.16 1.45 9.09
N ILE A 12 -25.97 2.20 8.00
CA ILE A 12 -25.83 3.65 8.07
C ILE A 12 -27.14 4.29 8.57
N ASP A 13 -28.27 3.94 7.96
CA ASP A 13 -29.59 4.50 8.31
C ASP A 13 -30.02 4.19 9.75
N GLU A 14 -29.59 3.07 10.32
CA GLU A 14 -29.91 2.67 11.70
C GLU A 14 -28.86 3.14 12.73
N SER A 15 -27.71 3.67 12.34
CA SER A 15 -26.68 4.14 13.29
C SER A 15 -26.97 5.55 13.85
N ASP A 16 -26.47 5.88 15.04
CA ASP A 16 -26.60 7.26 15.57
C ASP A 16 -25.57 8.23 14.96
N ALA A 17 -24.43 7.68 14.52
CA ALA A 17 -23.31 8.42 13.95
C ALA A 17 -22.51 7.50 13.01
N VAL A 18 -21.60 8.08 12.22
CA VAL A 18 -20.63 7.32 11.42
C VAL A 18 -19.22 7.77 11.79
N CYS A 19 -18.38 6.82 12.19
CA CYS A 19 -16.98 7.09 12.50
C CYS A 19 -16.11 6.85 11.26
N CYS A 20 -15.33 7.86 10.88
CA CYS A 20 -14.45 7.83 9.73
C CYS A 20 -13.00 7.81 10.19
N LYS A 21 -12.22 6.83 9.72
CA LYS A 21 -10.76 6.76 9.93
C LYS A 21 -10.05 7.74 9.00
N SER A 22 -10.39 9.01 9.12
CA SER A 22 -9.97 10.14 8.28
C SER A 22 -10.10 11.44 9.10
N CYS A 23 -9.71 12.58 8.51
CA CYS A 23 -9.87 13.90 9.12
C CYS A 23 -10.55 14.89 8.17
N LYS A 24 -11.04 15.99 8.75
CA LYS A 24 -11.79 17.01 8.01
C LYS A 24 -10.93 17.72 6.97
N GLU A 25 -9.63 17.86 7.22
CA GLU A 25 -8.67 18.48 6.31
C GLU A 25 -8.53 17.69 5.00
N MET A 26 -8.69 16.36 5.05
CA MET A 26 -8.57 15.48 3.89
C MET A 26 -9.91 15.28 3.19
N GLU A 27 -11.00 15.10 3.94
CA GLU A 27 -12.29 14.64 3.38
C GLU A 27 -13.49 15.51 3.77
N GLY A 28 -13.26 16.71 4.32
CA GLY A 28 -14.31 17.60 4.84
C GLY A 28 -15.52 17.78 3.92
N PRO A 29 -15.35 18.12 2.63
CA PRO A 29 -16.48 18.26 1.71
C PRO A 29 -17.30 16.97 1.54
N PHE A 30 -16.68 15.79 1.60
CA PHE A 30 -17.37 14.51 1.55
C PHE A 30 -18.10 14.19 2.85
N GLY A 31 -17.48 14.52 4.00
CA GLY A 31 -18.13 14.44 5.30
C GLY A 31 -19.35 15.33 5.38
N ASP A 32 -19.25 16.60 5.00
CA ASP A 32 -20.36 17.56 5.00
C ASP A 32 -21.52 17.07 4.09
N TYR A 33 -21.20 16.51 2.91
CA TYR A 33 -22.17 15.87 2.04
C TYR A 33 -22.84 14.67 2.73
N PHE A 34 -22.06 13.79 3.35
CA PHE A 34 -22.55 12.60 4.05
C PHE A 34 -23.49 12.98 5.20
N GLU A 35 -23.08 13.92 6.05
CA GLU A 35 -23.89 14.41 7.17
C GLU A 35 -25.22 14.97 6.69
N LYS A 36 -25.20 15.75 5.60
CA LYS A 36 -26.42 16.31 5.01
C LYS A 36 -27.33 15.25 4.40
N HIS A 37 -26.75 14.25 3.71
CA HIS A 37 -27.51 13.21 3.02
C HIS A 37 -28.15 12.23 4.02
N TYR A 38 -27.36 11.69 4.95
CA TYR A 38 -27.80 10.69 5.91
C TYR A 38 -28.34 11.28 7.22
N ARG A 39 -28.23 12.61 7.40
CA ARG A 39 -28.67 13.35 8.60
C ARG A 39 -28.07 12.80 9.89
N LYS A 40 -26.79 12.41 9.84
CA LYS A 40 -26.04 11.80 10.94
C LYS A 40 -24.71 12.51 11.09
N PRO A 41 -24.22 12.72 12.32
CA PRO A 41 -22.89 13.27 12.52
C PRO A 41 -21.81 12.30 12.02
N VAL A 42 -20.76 12.88 11.42
CA VAL A 42 -19.52 12.18 11.08
C VAL A 42 -18.50 12.45 12.18
N LEU A 43 -18.03 11.38 12.80
CA LEU A 43 -16.98 11.42 13.82
C LEU A 43 -15.63 11.18 13.14
N TRP A 44 -14.80 12.22 13.12
CA TRP A 44 -13.44 12.14 12.59
C TRP A 44 -12.52 11.48 13.60
N ALA A 45 -12.02 10.29 13.29
CA ALA A 45 -11.15 9.53 14.16
C ALA A 45 -9.73 9.41 13.63
N GLY A 46 -9.37 10.04 12.50
CA GLY A 46 -8.08 9.89 11.85
C GLY A 46 -7.24 11.17 11.75
N PRO A 47 -6.04 11.05 11.13
CA PRO A 47 -5.44 9.79 10.70
C PRO A 47 -5.01 8.92 11.90
N ILE A 48 -5.45 7.66 11.94
CA ILE A 48 -4.96 6.67 12.92
C ILE A 48 -3.82 5.91 12.26
N LEU A 49 -2.60 6.30 12.60
CA LEU A 49 -1.39 5.62 12.18
C LEU A 49 -1.04 4.52 13.19
N PRO A 50 -0.47 3.38 12.75
CA PRO A 50 0.12 2.41 13.67
C PRO A 50 1.20 3.08 14.52
N GLU A 51 1.33 2.66 15.78
CA GLU A 51 2.48 3.05 16.60
C GLU A 51 3.77 2.54 15.96
N LEU A 52 4.81 3.39 15.96
CA LEU A 52 6.13 2.94 15.59
C LEU A 52 6.61 1.88 16.59
N PRO A 53 7.23 0.77 16.15
CA PRO A 53 7.81 -0.21 17.03
C PRO A 53 8.76 0.46 18.01
N THR A 54 8.54 0.23 19.30
CA THR A 54 9.44 0.68 20.38
C THR A 54 10.70 -0.17 20.47
N SER A 55 10.73 -1.31 19.79
CA SER A 55 11.88 -2.20 19.68
C SER A 55 11.88 -2.92 18.32
N GLY A 56 13.05 -3.05 17.72
CA GLY A 56 13.22 -3.60 16.37
C GLY A 56 13.28 -2.48 15.32
N GLY A 57 14.44 -2.33 14.68
CA GLY A 57 14.63 -1.41 13.57
C GLY A 57 14.34 -2.07 12.23
N LEU A 58 14.54 -1.33 11.15
CA LEU A 58 14.62 -1.90 9.79
C LEU A 58 15.59 -3.09 9.80
N ASP A 59 15.30 -4.10 8.99
CA ASP A 59 16.28 -5.13 8.65
C ASP A 59 17.62 -4.48 8.29
N GLU A 60 18.71 -4.92 8.90
CA GLU A 60 20.02 -4.27 8.78
C GLU A 60 20.50 -4.17 7.32
N LYS A 61 20.13 -5.14 6.47
CA LYS A 61 20.49 -5.10 5.04
C LYS A 61 19.69 -4.04 4.32
N LEU A 62 18.39 -3.91 4.62
CA LEU A 62 17.53 -2.89 4.03
C LEU A 62 17.94 -1.48 4.48
N ASP A 63 18.21 -1.28 5.78
CA ASP A 63 18.72 -0.03 6.32
C ASP A 63 20.06 0.36 5.69
N GLY A 64 21.01 -0.59 5.60
CA GLY A 64 22.29 -0.38 4.94
C GLY A 64 22.17 -0.10 3.44
N TRP A 65 21.15 -0.65 2.78
CA TRP A 65 20.88 -0.38 1.37
C TRP A 65 20.26 1.00 1.16
N LEU A 66 19.29 1.40 2.00
CA LEU A 66 18.65 2.72 1.95
C LEU A 66 19.67 3.86 2.14
N LYS A 67 20.62 3.67 3.07
CA LYS A 67 21.72 4.62 3.35
C LYS A 67 22.66 4.91 2.18
N LYS A 68 22.57 4.16 1.07
CA LYS A 68 23.34 4.42 -0.15
C LYS A 68 22.75 5.53 -1.01
N PHE A 69 21.51 5.94 -0.76
CA PHE A 69 20.77 6.88 -1.60
C PHE A 69 20.44 8.17 -0.85
N GLU A 70 20.16 9.22 -1.60
CA GLU A 70 19.75 10.52 -1.04
C GLU A 70 18.35 10.43 -0.40
N GLU A 71 18.10 11.27 0.60
CA GLU A 71 16.79 11.33 1.28
C GLU A 71 15.67 11.65 0.26
N GLY A 72 14.57 10.91 0.32
CA GLY A 72 13.43 11.09 -0.58
C GLY A 72 13.65 10.64 -2.03
N SER A 73 14.75 9.96 -2.34
CA SER A 73 15.08 9.53 -3.71
C SER A 73 14.65 8.09 -4.06
N VAL A 74 14.30 7.28 -3.06
CA VAL A 74 13.91 5.87 -3.23
C VAL A 74 12.41 5.72 -3.39
N VAL A 75 11.99 4.98 -4.43
CA VAL A 75 10.58 4.63 -4.64
C VAL A 75 10.22 3.40 -3.82
N TYR A 76 9.31 3.55 -2.85
CA TYR A 76 8.66 2.42 -2.20
C TYR A 76 7.37 2.04 -2.94
N CYS A 77 7.34 0.85 -3.55
CA CYS A 77 6.20 0.33 -4.29
C CYS A 77 5.62 -0.88 -3.55
N ALA A 78 4.38 -0.75 -3.06
CA ALA A 78 3.65 -1.85 -2.44
C ALA A 78 2.16 -1.77 -2.79
N LEU A 79 1.55 -2.92 -3.05
CA LEU A 79 0.11 -3.03 -3.39
C LEU A 79 -0.73 -3.62 -2.24
N GLY A 80 -0.23 -3.49 -1.00
CA GLY A 80 -0.91 -3.97 0.19
C GLY A 80 -1.08 -5.49 0.24
N SER A 81 -1.87 -5.97 1.20
CA SER A 81 -2.06 -7.40 1.46
C SER A 81 -3.10 -8.07 0.57
N GLU A 82 -3.91 -7.33 -0.19
CA GLU A 82 -5.06 -7.92 -0.90
C GLU A 82 -4.90 -7.94 -2.42
N SER A 83 -3.99 -7.14 -2.98
CA SER A 83 -3.82 -7.08 -4.43
C SER A 83 -2.78 -8.08 -4.92
N VAL A 84 -3.19 -8.94 -5.86
CA VAL A 84 -2.33 -9.88 -6.59
C VAL A 84 -2.43 -9.54 -8.07
N LEU A 85 -1.29 -9.34 -8.72
CA LEU A 85 -1.22 -9.00 -10.15
C LEU A 85 -1.24 -10.27 -11.01
N SER A 86 -1.68 -10.14 -12.27
CA SER A 86 -1.32 -11.14 -13.28
C SER A 86 0.18 -11.09 -13.56
N LYS A 87 0.74 -12.15 -14.18
CA LYS A 87 2.16 -12.16 -14.55
C LYS A 87 2.52 -10.98 -15.45
N GLU A 88 1.68 -10.66 -16.42
CA GLU A 88 1.90 -9.56 -17.38
C GLU A 88 1.92 -8.22 -16.66
N GLN A 89 0.95 -7.96 -15.78
CA GLN A 89 0.89 -6.72 -15.00
C GLN A 89 2.10 -6.56 -14.07
N PHE A 90 2.52 -7.66 -13.44
CA PHE A 90 3.71 -7.69 -12.61
C PHE A 90 4.97 -7.35 -13.42
N GLN A 91 5.13 -7.95 -14.60
CA GLN A 91 6.28 -7.69 -15.47
C GLN A 91 6.31 -6.24 -15.97
N GLU A 92 5.17 -5.72 -16.43
CA GLU A 92 5.06 -4.31 -16.84
C GLU A 92 5.40 -3.35 -15.69
N LEU A 93 4.95 -3.65 -14.46
CA LEU A 93 5.27 -2.84 -13.29
C LEU A 93 6.77 -2.81 -13.00
N VAL A 94 7.43 -3.98 -12.93
CA VAL A 94 8.87 -4.03 -12.59
C VAL A 94 9.74 -3.47 -13.71
N LEU A 95 9.35 -3.66 -14.98
CA LEU A 95 10.01 -3.03 -16.13
C LEU A 95 9.81 -1.51 -16.12
N GLY A 96 8.64 -1.02 -15.71
CA GLY A 96 8.39 0.40 -15.52
C GLY A 96 9.30 1.02 -14.44
N LEU A 97 9.47 0.33 -13.31
CA LEU A 97 10.42 0.74 -12.26
C LEU A 97 11.87 0.70 -12.75
N GLU A 98 12.23 -0.31 -13.54
CA GLU A 98 13.54 -0.37 -14.21
C GLU A 98 13.74 0.86 -15.10
N LEU A 99 12.80 1.16 -15.98
CA LEU A 99 12.87 2.26 -16.94
C LEU A 99 12.87 3.64 -16.27
N ALA A 100 12.20 3.80 -15.13
CA ALA A 100 12.17 5.05 -14.39
C ALA A 100 13.55 5.49 -13.87
N GLY A 101 14.50 4.55 -13.73
CA GLY A 101 15.89 4.85 -13.38
C GLY A 101 16.15 5.19 -11.91
N PHE A 102 15.10 5.43 -11.12
CA PHE A 102 15.23 5.65 -9.67
C PHE A 102 15.60 4.35 -8.92
N PRO A 103 16.22 4.47 -7.73
CA PRO A 103 16.29 3.36 -6.80
C PRO A 103 14.89 3.00 -6.28
N PHE A 104 14.60 1.72 -6.11
CA PHE A 104 13.27 1.26 -5.71
C PHE A 104 13.30 0.01 -4.83
N ILE A 105 12.26 -0.10 -4.00
CA ILE A 105 11.89 -1.29 -3.26
C ILE A 105 10.47 -1.65 -3.69
N ALA A 106 10.30 -2.81 -4.32
CA ALA A 106 9.01 -3.35 -4.72
C ALA A 106 8.62 -4.54 -3.84
N VAL A 107 7.65 -4.33 -2.96
CA VAL A 107 7.07 -5.37 -2.11
C VAL A 107 5.74 -5.82 -2.73
N LEU A 108 5.82 -6.88 -3.52
CA LEU A 108 4.74 -7.36 -4.37
C LEU A 108 4.43 -8.82 -4.03
N LYS A 109 3.19 -9.26 -4.21
CA LYS A 109 2.87 -10.69 -4.10
C LYS A 109 3.33 -11.44 -5.34
N SER A 110 3.59 -12.74 -5.19
CA SER A 110 3.75 -13.63 -6.35
C SER A 110 2.52 -13.50 -7.26
N PRO A 111 2.69 -13.31 -8.58
CA PRO A 111 1.57 -13.17 -9.50
C PRO A 111 0.66 -14.39 -9.51
N THR A 112 -0.61 -14.22 -9.89
CA THR A 112 -1.64 -15.27 -9.87
C THR A 112 -1.24 -16.56 -10.57
N ASP A 113 -0.45 -16.45 -11.64
CA ASP A 113 -0.07 -17.55 -12.52
C ASP A 113 1.37 -18.05 -12.27
N CYS A 114 1.96 -17.69 -11.13
CA CYS A 114 3.36 -18.01 -10.78
C CYS A 114 3.48 -18.45 -9.31
N GLU A 115 4.24 -19.51 -9.06
CA GLU A 115 4.49 -19.97 -7.69
C GLU A 115 5.35 -18.98 -6.88
N THR A 116 6.29 -18.30 -7.54
CA THR A 116 7.23 -17.39 -6.89
C THR A 116 7.41 -16.10 -7.69
N ILE A 117 8.01 -15.09 -7.07
CA ILE A 117 8.38 -13.85 -7.76
C ILE A 117 9.46 -14.13 -8.81
N GLU A 118 10.44 -14.96 -8.47
CA GLU A 118 11.61 -15.23 -9.29
C GLU A 118 11.21 -15.85 -10.64
N SER A 119 10.18 -16.70 -10.67
CA SER A 119 9.66 -17.29 -11.91
C SER A 119 8.82 -16.32 -12.75
N ALA A 120 8.38 -15.20 -12.15
CA ALA A 120 7.61 -14.16 -12.83
C ALA A 120 8.49 -13.02 -13.38
N LEU A 121 9.70 -12.83 -12.83
CA LEU A 121 10.58 -11.73 -13.24
C LEU A 121 11.01 -11.86 -14.72
N PRO A 122 11.18 -10.73 -15.43
CA PRO A 122 11.79 -10.75 -16.75
C PRO A 122 13.20 -11.34 -16.72
N GLU A 123 13.59 -12.01 -17.81
CA GLU A 123 14.93 -12.60 -17.91
C GLU A 123 16.03 -11.57 -17.64
N GLY A 124 16.99 -11.91 -16.78
CA GLY A 124 18.12 -11.05 -16.41
C GLY A 124 17.75 -9.82 -15.57
N PHE A 125 16.49 -9.66 -15.14
CA PHE A 125 16.03 -8.45 -14.44
C PHE A 125 16.84 -8.13 -13.19
N LEU A 126 17.03 -9.12 -12.30
CA LEU A 126 17.75 -8.91 -11.04
C LEU A 126 19.18 -8.41 -11.26
N GLU A 127 19.87 -8.90 -12.31
CA GLU A 127 21.21 -8.43 -12.63
C GLU A 127 21.24 -6.98 -13.13
N ARG A 128 20.20 -6.55 -13.86
CA ARG A 128 20.11 -5.17 -14.37
C ARG A 128 19.80 -4.17 -13.25
N VAL A 129 19.09 -4.59 -12.21
CA VAL A 129 18.67 -3.70 -11.12
C VAL A 129 19.45 -3.87 -9.83
N LYS A 130 20.34 -4.85 -9.69
CA LYS A 130 20.99 -5.24 -8.40
C LYS A 130 21.55 -4.10 -7.55
N GLU A 131 22.03 -3.02 -8.17
CA GLU A 131 22.60 -1.87 -7.43
C GLU A 131 21.54 -0.88 -6.94
N ARG A 132 20.32 -0.93 -7.48
CA ARG A 132 19.26 0.09 -7.28
C ARG A 132 17.85 -0.46 -7.09
N GLY A 133 17.63 -1.77 -7.17
CA GLY A 133 16.31 -2.37 -7.10
C GLY A 133 16.27 -3.56 -6.16
N ILE A 134 15.28 -3.57 -5.28
CA ILE A 134 14.89 -4.74 -4.47
C ILE A 134 13.48 -5.14 -4.89
N VAL A 135 13.27 -6.43 -5.19
CA VAL A 135 11.93 -7.00 -5.44
C VAL A 135 11.76 -8.21 -4.54
N GLN A 136 10.71 -8.22 -3.71
CA GLN A 136 10.46 -9.32 -2.77
C GLN A 136 8.97 -9.49 -2.45
N ASN A 137 8.61 -10.69 -2.00
CA ASN A 137 7.24 -11.04 -1.56
C ASN A 137 7.08 -11.09 -0.04
N THR A 138 8.15 -10.82 0.70
CA THR A 138 8.17 -10.83 2.16
C THR A 138 7.71 -9.48 2.71
N TRP A 139 7.08 -9.55 3.89
CA TRP A 139 6.67 -8.35 4.61
C TRP A 139 7.89 -7.51 5.02
N VAL A 140 7.76 -6.19 4.89
CA VAL A 140 8.72 -5.19 5.39
C VAL A 140 8.09 -4.34 6.47
N GLN A 141 8.92 -3.77 7.34
CA GLN A 141 8.47 -2.77 8.32
C GLN A 141 8.13 -1.45 7.62
N GLN A 142 7.01 -1.43 6.88
CA GLN A 142 6.61 -0.33 5.99
C GLN A 142 6.58 1.06 6.67
N HIS A 143 6.33 1.11 7.97
CA HIS A 143 6.31 2.35 8.75
C HIS A 143 7.71 2.87 9.13
N LEU A 144 8.78 2.10 8.85
CA LEU A 144 10.17 2.49 9.08
C LEU A 144 10.93 2.86 7.80
N ILE A 145 10.35 2.61 6.61
CA ILE A 145 10.90 3.00 5.29
C ILE A 145 10.47 4.43 5.01
#